data_AF-A0A640KSG0-F1
#
_entry.id   AF-A0A640KSG0-F1
#
_cell.length_a   1.000
_cell.length_b   1.000
_cell.length_c   1.000
_cell.angle_alpha   90.00
_cell.angle_beta   90.00
_cell.angle_gamma   90.00
#
_symmetry.space_group_name_H-M   'P 1'
#
loop_
_entity.id
_entity.type
_entity.pdbx_description
1 polymer ?
#
loop_
_entity_poly.entity_id
_entity_poly.type
_entity_poly.pdbx_seq_one_letter_code
_entity_poly.pdbx_strand_id
1 'polypeptide(L)'
;MTGPNYTAKCDELDGLLKRYCDHRKRQTKSLQEQLKEEVSTHLELRKYIVFLEGKLQVESENSKRLALLLDDREKAFSADLMERERHLHSHAAELESRLRMVQQREQECAEFSAALKQREQRHWADIKSLQRSKELFEAGLAASRRTVQAELQHSRCTEDSLPEVLDDLSGNNTHLLVRGCDSHVKARYTEHVLLVERDEGAARLNLLAAAMVERESILCNFFSASATCLNGLLAEQQERERQLRHAEDLLHLQQVDLAGRMRKETDLQRDSRAHAKMQRKVLALQCRRVLRGLDDVLGSLPGLDAEAVMLELESRIQGILQVTTSFVGNE
;
A
#
# COMPACT_ATOMS: atom_id res chain seq x y z
N MET A 1 -127.67 -36.38 33.46
CA MET A 1 -126.38 -35.74 33.81
C MET A 1 -125.87 -34.94 32.61
N THR A 2 -126.63 -33.93 32.19
CA THR A 2 -126.36 -33.11 31.00
C THR A 2 -126.83 -31.71 31.34
N GLY A 3 -125.98 -30.96 32.05
CA GLY A 3 -126.24 -29.58 32.42
C GLY A 3 -125.28 -28.64 31.69
N PRO A 4 -125.69 -27.41 31.32
CA PRO A 4 -124.88 -26.42 30.62
C PRO A 4 -123.54 -26.07 31.32
N ASN A 5 -123.37 -26.44 32.59
CA ASN A 5 -122.11 -26.32 33.35
C ASN A 5 -121.04 -27.36 33.01
N TYR A 6 -121.38 -28.51 32.43
CA TYR A 6 -120.39 -29.54 32.04
C TYR A 6 -119.72 -29.18 30.71
N THR A 7 -120.50 -28.72 29.73
CA THR A 7 -120.01 -28.23 28.44
C THR A 7 -119.09 -27.03 28.60
N ALA A 8 -119.45 -26.05 29.45
CA ALA A 8 -118.61 -24.89 29.72
C ALA A 8 -117.24 -25.25 30.34
N LYS A 9 -117.19 -26.26 31.23
CA LYS A 9 -115.92 -26.74 31.80
C LYS A 9 -115.06 -27.50 30.79
N CYS A 10 -115.67 -28.24 29.86
CA CYS A 10 -114.96 -28.87 28.76
C CYS A 10 -114.35 -27.82 27.82
N ASP A 11 -115.12 -26.77 27.49
CA ASP A 11 -114.65 -25.66 26.63
C ASP A 11 -113.48 -24.88 27.28
N GLU A 12 -113.50 -24.67 28.60
CA GLU A 12 -112.39 -24.06 29.33
C GLU A 12 -111.12 -24.93 29.32
N LEU A 13 -111.28 -26.24 29.48
CA LEU A 13 -110.18 -27.21 29.44
C LEU A 13 -109.54 -27.27 28.04
N ASP A 14 -110.36 -27.28 27.00
CA ASP A 14 -109.89 -27.19 25.61
C ASP A 14 -109.20 -25.85 25.34
N GLY A 15 -109.73 -24.76 25.88
CA GLY A 15 -109.11 -23.43 25.80
C GLY A 15 -107.75 -23.35 26.52
N LEU A 16 -107.56 -24.07 27.62
CA LEU A 16 -106.28 -24.17 28.33
C LEU A 16 -105.29 -25.08 27.59
N LEU A 17 -105.74 -26.23 27.10
CA LEU A 17 -104.94 -27.14 26.27
C LEU A 17 -104.43 -26.44 25.01
N LYS A 18 -105.30 -25.68 24.33
CA LYS A 18 -104.92 -24.93 23.12
C LYS A 18 -103.89 -23.86 23.43
N ARG A 19 -104.05 -23.10 24.53
CA ARG A 19 -103.07 -22.11 24.99
C ARG A 19 -101.73 -22.73 25.38
N TYR A 20 -101.74 -23.88 26.07
CA TYR A 20 -100.51 -24.60 26.41
C TYR A 20 -99.80 -25.14 25.17
N CYS A 21 -100.54 -25.73 24.22
CA CYS A 21 -100.01 -26.20 22.95
C CYS A 21 -99.42 -25.05 22.11
N ASP A 22 -100.09 -23.90 22.05
CA ASP A 22 -99.58 -22.73 21.33
C ASP A 22 -98.35 -22.14 22.01
N HIS A 23 -98.32 -22.09 23.34
CA HIS A 23 -97.15 -21.67 24.10
C HIS A 23 -95.95 -22.59 23.84
N ARG A 24 -96.14 -23.92 23.93
CA ARG A 24 -95.11 -24.92 23.59
C ARG A 24 -94.61 -24.75 22.17
N LYS A 25 -95.49 -24.55 21.17
CA LYS A 25 -95.08 -24.31 19.78
C LYS A 25 -94.21 -23.06 19.63
N ARG A 26 -94.57 -21.96 20.30
CA ARG A 26 -93.76 -20.72 20.27
C ARG A 26 -92.42 -20.91 20.94
N GLN A 27 -92.39 -21.59 22.09
CA GLN A 27 -91.16 -21.90 22.82
C GLN A 27 -90.23 -22.80 21.98
N THR A 28 -90.76 -23.84 21.33
CA THR A 28 -89.97 -24.70 20.43
C THR A 28 -89.42 -23.93 19.24
N LYS A 29 -90.19 -23.02 18.63
CA LYS A 29 -89.70 -22.17 17.53
C LYS A 29 -88.57 -21.24 17.98
N SER A 30 -88.73 -20.57 19.12
CA SER A 30 -87.70 -19.68 19.68
C SER A 30 -86.41 -20.43 20.01
N LEU A 31 -86.50 -21.61 20.64
CA LEU A 31 -85.33 -22.45 20.90
C LEU A 31 -84.67 -22.95 19.60
N GLN A 32 -85.46 -23.24 18.58
CA GLN A 32 -84.94 -23.68 17.28
C GLN A 32 -84.24 -22.54 16.53
N GLU A 33 -84.70 -21.30 16.66
CA GLU A 33 -84.04 -20.11 16.12
C GLU A 33 -82.72 -19.85 16.85
N GLN A 34 -82.71 -19.87 18.19
CA GLN A 34 -81.50 -19.74 18.99
C GLN A 34 -80.45 -20.81 18.65
N LEU A 35 -80.88 -22.07 18.49
CA LEU A 35 -79.96 -23.16 18.10
C LEU A 35 -79.36 -22.93 16.70
N LYS A 36 -80.14 -22.40 15.74
CA LYS A 36 -79.62 -22.07 14.41
C LYS A 36 -78.58 -20.95 14.47
N GLU A 37 -78.84 -19.92 15.27
CA GLU A 37 -77.92 -18.81 15.48
C GLU A 37 -76.61 -19.31 16.13
N GLU A 38 -76.69 -20.09 17.21
CA GLU A 38 -75.52 -20.67 17.85
C GLU A 38 -74.72 -21.61 16.94
N VAL A 39 -75.39 -22.44 16.14
CA VAL A 39 -74.70 -23.30 15.16
C VAL A 39 -73.99 -22.46 14.09
N SER A 40 -74.60 -21.37 13.64
CA SER A 40 -73.99 -20.47 12.65
C SER A 40 -72.74 -19.77 13.21
N THR A 41 -72.82 -19.23 14.43
CA THR A 41 -71.71 -18.54 15.08
C THR A 41 -70.59 -19.53 15.41
N HIS A 42 -70.92 -20.73 15.86
CA HIS A 42 -69.93 -21.79 16.10
C HIS A 42 -69.21 -22.22 14.81
N LEU A 43 -69.90 -22.28 13.66
CA LEU A 43 -69.27 -22.54 12.37
C LEU A 43 -68.31 -21.41 11.95
N GLU A 44 -68.69 -20.16 12.17
CA GLU A 44 -67.83 -19.01 11.88
C GLU A 44 -66.60 -18.97 12.78
N LEU A 45 -66.77 -19.19 14.09
CA LEU A 45 -65.66 -19.29 15.05
C LEU A 45 -64.71 -20.42 14.66
N ARG A 46 -65.23 -21.57 14.22
CA ARG A 46 -64.39 -22.69 13.80
C ARG A 46 -63.60 -22.39 12.53
N LYS A 47 -64.19 -21.67 11.56
CA LYS A 47 -63.45 -21.16 10.38
C LYS A 47 -62.35 -20.18 10.79
N TYR A 48 -62.64 -19.31 11.75
CA TYR A 48 -61.68 -18.33 12.24
C TYR A 48 -60.52 -18.98 13.01
N ILE A 49 -60.78 -20.01 13.81
CA ILE A 49 -59.74 -20.80 14.49
C ILE A 49 -58.78 -21.42 13.46
N VAL A 50 -59.31 -22.11 12.44
CA VAL A 50 -58.48 -22.72 11.39
C VAL A 50 -57.65 -21.65 10.65
N PHE A 51 -58.22 -20.48 10.39
CA PHE A 51 -57.49 -19.37 9.79
C PHE A 51 -56.34 -18.85 10.67
N LEU A 52 -56.56 -18.72 11.98
CA LEU A 52 -55.53 -18.31 12.93
C LEU A 52 -54.44 -19.36 13.09
N GLU A 53 -54.78 -20.64 13.14
CA GLU A 53 -53.83 -21.76 13.17
C GLU A 53 -52.95 -21.74 11.91
N GLY A 54 -53.53 -21.50 10.74
CA GLY A 54 -52.79 -21.34 9.49
C GLY A 54 -51.81 -20.17 9.53
N LYS A 55 -52.22 -19.01 10.05
CA LYS A 55 -51.32 -17.86 10.24
C LYS A 55 -50.17 -18.17 11.21
N LEU A 56 -50.48 -18.82 12.32
CA LEU A 56 -49.48 -19.20 13.32
C LEU A 56 -48.44 -20.16 12.74
N GLN A 57 -48.86 -21.10 11.90
CA GLN A 57 -47.95 -22.02 11.22
C GLN A 57 -47.01 -21.29 10.25
N VAL A 58 -47.54 -20.36 9.44
CA VAL A 58 -46.72 -19.55 8.53
C VAL A 58 -45.70 -18.69 9.29
N GLU A 59 -46.11 -18.05 10.39
CA GLU A 59 -45.18 -17.28 11.24
C GLU A 59 -44.11 -18.17 11.91
N SER A 60 -44.47 -19.39 12.31
CA SER A 60 -43.51 -20.39 12.82
C SER A 60 -42.48 -20.77 11.75
N GLU A 61 -42.89 -20.95 10.50
CA GLU A 61 -41.97 -21.23 9.39
C GLU A 61 -41.09 -20.02 9.05
N ASN A 62 -41.66 -18.82 9.06
CA ASN A 62 -40.92 -17.57 8.83
C ASN A 62 -39.87 -17.35 9.92
N SER A 63 -40.21 -17.51 11.20
CA SER A 63 -39.25 -17.37 12.31
C SER A 63 -38.08 -18.35 12.21
N LYS A 64 -38.35 -19.61 11.85
CA LYS A 64 -37.29 -20.61 11.61
C LYS A 64 -36.37 -20.22 10.45
N ARG A 65 -36.93 -19.75 9.34
CA ARG A 65 -36.13 -19.25 8.20
C ARG A 65 -35.30 -18.04 8.59
N LEU A 66 -35.85 -17.12 9.38
CA LEU A 66 -35.16 -15.92 9.82
C LEU A 66 -34.00 -16.26 10.76
N ALA A 67 -34.19 -17.23 11.66
CA ALA A 67 -33.12 -17.74 12.52
C ALA A 67 -31.98 -18.37 11.71
N LEU A 68 -32.29 -19.17 10.68
CA LEU A 68 -31.28 -19.73 9.77
C LEU A 68 -30.52 -18.64 9.02
N LEU A 69 -31.22 -17.64 8.48
CA LEU A 69 -30.59 -16.51 7.78
C LEU A 69 -29.69 -15.67 8.68
N LEU A 70 -30.04 -15.53 9.97
CA LEU A 70 -29.20 -14.86 10.96
C LEU A 70 -27.93 -15.66 11.23
N ASP A 71 -28.03 -16.97 11.46
CA ASP A 71 -26.88 -17.85 11.69
C ASP A 71 -25.94 -17.89 10.47
N ASP A 72 -26.49 -17.96 9.25
CA ASP A 72 -25.69 -17.88 8.02
C ASP A 72 -24.96 -16.54 7.88
N ARG A 73 -25.62 -15.42 8.25
CA ARG A 73 -24.99 -14.10 8.25
C ARG A 73 -23.89 -13.99 9.30
N GLU A 74 -24.13 -14.47 10.52
CA GLU A 74 -23.12 -14.47 11.59
C GLU A 74 -21.88 -15.27 11.17
N LYS A 75 -22.06 -16.44 10.55
CA LYS A 75 -20.97 -17.24 10.00
C LYS A 75 -20.21 -16.52 8.89
N ALA A 76 -20.92 -15.89 7.95
CA ALA A 76 -20.30 -15.12 6.88
C ALA A 76 -19.48 -13.94 7.42
N PHE A 77 -20.04 -13.14 8.35
CA PHE A 77 -19.32 -12.04 8.99
C PHE A 77 -18.10 -12.51 9.76
N SER A 78 -18.20 -13.63 10.48
CA SER A 78 -17.08 -14.22 11.20
C SER A 78 -15.95 -14.65 10.26
N ALA A 79 -16.28 -15.28 9.13
CA ALA A 79 -15.30 -15.67 8.12
C ALA A 79 -14.59 -14.45 7.50
N ASP A 80 -15.36 -13.42 7.11
CA ASP A 80 -14.82 -12.18 6.54
C ASP A 80 -13.90 -11.45 7.54
N LEU A 81 -14.26 -11.43 8.82
CA LEU A 81 -13.43 -10.85 9.87
C LEU A 81 -12.11 -11.59 10.03
N MET A 82 -12.14 -12.93 10.09
CA MET A 82 -10.91 -13.72 10.18
C MET A 82 -10.00 -13.53 8.96
N GLU A 83 -10.56 -13.43 7.76
CA GLU A 83 -9.78 -13.15 6.55
C GLU A 83 -9.12 -11.75 6.62
N ARG A 84 -9.88 -10.74 7.03
CA ARG A 84 -9.35 -9.38 7.26
C ARG A 84 -8.25 -9.35 8.30
N GLU A 85 -8.42 -10.05 9.42
CA GLU A 85 -7.41 -10.15 10.45
C GLU A 85 -6.12 -10.78 9.91
N ARG A 86 -6.21 -11.87 9.14
CA ARG A 86 -5.03 -12.48 8.50
C ARG A 86 -4.32 -11.51 7.56
N HIS A 87 -5.07 -10.76 6.75
CA HIS A 87 -4.48 -9.73 5.88
C HIS A 87 -3.76 -8.64 6.67
N LEU A 88 -4.37 -8.16 7.77
CA LEU A 88 -3.75 -7.15 8.63
C LEU A 88 -2.45 -7.68 9.27
N HIS A 89 -2.44 -8.91 9.76
CA HIS A 89 -1.24 -9.52 10.31
C HIS A 89 -0.14 -9.69 9.24
N SER A 90 -0.51 -10.09 8.03
CA SER A 90 0.43 -10.18 6.91
C SER A 90 1.03 -8.82 6.56
N HIS A 91 0.22 -7.77 6.48
CA HIS A 91 0.69 -6.41 6.22
C HIS A 91 1.56 -5.88 7.36
N ALA A 92 1.21 -6.14 8.62
CA ALA A 92 2.03 -5.78 9.76
C ALA A 92 3.42 -6.44 9.69
N ALA A 93 3.48 -7.74 9.38
CA ALA A 93 4.73 -8.47 9.23
C ALA A 93 5.58 -7.93 8.06
N GLU A 94 4.96 -7.57 6.94
CA GLU A 94 5.65 -6.95 5.80
C GLU A 94 6.26 -5.59 6.19
N LEU A 95 5.49 -4.75 6.88
CA LEU A 95 5.94 -3.44 7.35
C LEU A 95 7.09 -3.57 8.37
N GLU A 96 7.00 -4.52 9.30
CA GLU A 96 8.09 -4.82 10.24
C GLU A 96 9.36 -5.26 9.52
N SER A 97 9.24 -6.12 8.51
CA SER A 97 10.37 -6.57 7.69
C SER A 97 11.04 -5.41 6.97
N ARG A 98 10.23 -4.54 6.33
CA ARG A 98 10.72 -3.32 5.66
C ARG A 98 11.38 -2.36 6.64
N LEU A 99 10.82 -2.18 7.84
CA LEU A 99 11.41 -1.34 8.88
C LEU A 99 12.78 -1.86 9.32
N ARG A 100 12.93 -3.18 9.55
CA ARG A 100 14.22 -3.79 9.90
C ARG A 100 15.27 -3.58 8.80
N MET A 101 14.88 -3.71 7.54
CA MET A 101 15.76 -3.43 6.40
C MET A 101 16.21 -1.96 6.38
N VAL A 102 15.31 -1.01 6.62
CA VAL A 102 15.66 0.41 6.70
C VAL A 102 16.63 0.67 7.85
N GLN A 103 16.35 0.14 9.04
CA GLN A 103 17.22 0.28 10.21
C GLN A 103 18.62 -0.29 9.95
N GLN A 104 18.72 -1.44 9.29
CA GLN A 104 20.01 -2.02 8.90
C GLN A 104 20.77 -1.09 7.95
N ARG A 105 20.10 -0.51 6.95
CA ARG A 105 20.74 0.41 6.00
C ARG A 105 21.19 1.71 6.66
N GLU A 106 20.41 2.25 7.58
CA GLU A 106 20.82 3.41 8.38
C GLU A 106 22.08 3.12 9.20
N GLN A 107 22.17 1.93 9.78
CA GLN A 107 23.36 1.49 10.50
C GLN A 107 24.58 1.36 9.57
N GLU A 108 24.43 0.70 8.42
CA GLU A 108 25.50 0.59 7.41
C GLU A 108 25.97 1.99 6.96
N CYS A 109 25.05 2.92 6.68
CA CYS A 109 25.38 4.30 6.34
C CYS A 109 26.14 5.02 7.47
N ALA A 110 25.74 4.81 8.72
CA ALA A 110 26.44 5.38 9.87
C ALA A 110 27.88 4.85 9.97
N GLU A 111 28.08 3.54 9.81
CA GLU A 111 29.40 2.89 9.81
C GLU A 111 30.28 3.40 8.67
N PHE A 112 29.75 3.50 7.45
CA PHE A 112 30.48 4.09 6.31
C PHE A 112 30.85 5.54 6.54
N SER A 113 29.95 6.35 7.13
CA SER A 113 30.23 7.74 7.45
C SER A 113 31.37 7.88 8.47
N ALA A 114 31.42 6.99 9.47
CA ALA A 114 32.49 6.96 10.46
C ALA A 114 33.83 6.54 9.83
N ALA A 115 33.82 5.52 8.98
CA ALA A 115 35.00 5.06 8.25
C ALA A 115 35.57 6.16 7.32
N LEU A 116 34.69 6.89 6.62
CA LEU A 116 35.09 8.02 5.78
C LEU A 116 35.74 9.14 6.61
N LYS A 117 35.14 9.53 7.74
CA LYS A 117 35.73 10.51 8.66
C LYS A 117 37.11 10.07 9.15
N GLN A 118 37.28 8.79 9.50
CA GLN A 118 38.58 8.28 9.93
C GLN A 118 39.62 8.31 8.80
N ARG A 119 39.22 7.97 7.57
CA ARG A 119 40.10 8.02 6.40
C ARG A 119 40.51 9.45 6.07
N GLU A 120 39.58 10.39 6.16
CA GLU A 120 39.87 11.82 5.98
C GLU A 120 40.89 12.32 7.00
N GLN A 121 40.74 11.96 8.28
CA GLN A 121 41.70 12.30 9.33
C GLN A 121 43.10 11.75 9.06
N ARG A 122 43.21 10.51 8.56
CA ARG A 122 44.50 9.91 8.16
C ARG A 122 45.13 10.67 7.01
N HIS A 123 44.37 10.97 5.95
CA HIS A 123 44.86 11.76 4.82
C HIS A 123 45.35 13.15 5.24
N TRP A 124 44.62 13.82 6.14
CA TRP A 124 45.07 15.10 6.71
C TRP A 124 46.37 14.98 7.49
N ALA A 125 46.58 13.89 8.21
CA ALA A 125 47.85 13.62 8.90
C ALA A 125 49.00 13.39 7.91
N ASP A 126 48.76 12.62 6.85
CA ASP A 126 49.75 12.33 5.81
C ASP A 126 50.15 13.60 5.05
N ILE A 127 49.19 14.46 4.70
CA ILE A 127 49.46 15.76 4.06
C ILE A 127 50.35 16.63 4.97
N LYS A 128 50.04 16.71 6.26
CA LYS A 128 50.86 17.47 7.22
C LYS A 128 52.27 16.88 7.35
N SER A 129 52.40 15.56 7.32
CA SER A 129 53.70 14.89 7.32
C SER A 129 54.52 15.22 6.07
N LEU A 130 53.89 15.15 4.89
CA LEU A 130 54.51 15.52 3.62
C LEU A 130 54.94 17.00 3.58
N GLN A 131 54.12 17.90 4.13
CA GLN A 131 54.47 19.32 4.24
C GLN A 131 55.73 19.52 5.10
N ARG A 132 55.82 18.86 6.26
CA ARG A 132 57.03 18.91 7.10
C ARG A 132 58.26 18.35 6.39
N SER A 133 58.13 17.20 5.72
CA SER A 133 59.22 16.61 4.95
C SER A 133 59.69 17.52 3.82
N LYS A 134 58.75 18.19 3.14
CA LYS A 134 59.05 19.20 2.12
C LYS A 134 59.83 20.38 2.72
N GLU A 135 59.38 20.93 3.84
CA GLU A 135 60.07 22.04 4.52
C GLU A 135 61.50 21.67 4.92
N LEU A 136 61.71 20.46 5.45
CA LEU A 136 63.04 19.95 5.78
C LEU A 136 63.93 19.81 4.53
N PHE A 137 63.38 19.32 3.42
CA PHE A 137 64.10 19.21 2.15
C PHE A 137 64.48 20.58 1.59
N GLU A 138 63.58 21.55 1.62
CA GLU A 138 63.83 22.92 1.17
C GLU A 138 64.89 23.61 2.05
N ALA A 139 64.86 23.39 3.37
CA ALA A 139 65.89 23.87 4.29
C ALA A 139 67.26 23.22 3.99
N GLY A 140 67.30 21.92 3.72
CA GLY A 140 68.51 21.20 3.33
C GLY A 140 69.09 21.70 1.99
N LEU A 141 68.24 21.92 0.99
CA LEU A 141 68.64 22.53 -0.28
C LEU A 141 69.18 23.95 -0.10
N ALA A 142 68.54 24.76 0.74
CA ALA A 142 69.02 26.10 1.05
C ALA A 142 70.39 26.08 1.75
N ALA A 143 70.60 25.15 2.69
CA ALA A 143 71.88 24.95 3.35
C ALA A 143 72.96 24.50 2.36
N SER A 144 72.68 23.51 1.51
CA SER A 144 73.60 23.02 0.48
C SER A 144 73.97 24.10 -0.54
N ARG A 145 73.01 24.92 -0.98
CA ARG A 145 73.30 26.08 -1.85
C ARG A 145 74.28 27.05 -1.19
N ARG A 146 74.14 27.31 0.12
CA ARG A 146 75.07 28.18 0.86
C ARG A 146 76.46 27.55 0.99
N THR A 147 76.56 26.24 1.27
CA THR A 147 77.86 25.57 1.40
C THR A 147 78.59 25.49 0.06
N VAL A 148 77.91 25.10 -1.02
CA VAL A 148 78.49 25.08 -2.38
C VAL A 148 78.96 26.47 -2.80
N GLN A 149 78.20 27.51 -2.47
CA GLN A 149 78.60 28.89 -2.76
C GLN A 149 79.84 29.31 -1.95
N ALA A 150 79.92 28.92 -0.68
CA ALA A 150 81.10 29.17 0.16
C ALA A 150 82.34 28.41 -0.34
N GLU A 151 82.20 27.15 -0.75
CA GLU A 151 83.27 26.33 -1.32
C GLU A 151 83.76 26.89 -2.67
N LEU A 152 82.85 27.34 -3.55
CA LEU A 152 83.21 28.02 -4.80
C LEU A 152 83.97 29.33 -4.57
N GLN A 153 83.62 30.09 -3.52
CA GLN A 153 84.37 31.30 -3.15
C GLN A 153 85.75 30.95 -2.57
N HIS A 154 85.85 29.92 -1.75
CA HIS A 154 87.13 29.46 -1.21
C HIS A 154 88.07 28.93 -2.30
N SER A 155 87.55 28.16 -3.26
CA SER A 155 88.30 27.65 -4.42
C SER A 155 88.91 28.78 -5.26
N ARG A 156 88.15 29.86 -5.49
CA ARG A 156 88.64 31.04 -6.22
C ARG A 156 89.76 31.76 -5.47
N CYS A 157 89.65 31.89 -4.14
CA CYS A 157 90.72 32.49 -3.33
C CYS A 157 92.01 31.65 -3.31
N THR A 158 91.92 30.31 -3.37
CA THR A 158 93.10 29.42 -3.43
C THR A 158 93.76 29.36 -4.80
N GLU A 159 93.02 29.57 -5.90
CA GLU A 159 93.60 29.67 -7.26
C GLU A 159 94.37 30.98 -7.47
N ASP A 160 93.88 32.09 -6.90
CA ASP A 160 94.56 33.40 -6.99
C ASP A 160 95.81 33.50 -6.09
N SER A 161 95.99 32.58 -5.13
CA SER A 161 97.12 32.57 -4.18
C SER A 161 98.30 31.67 -4.60
N LEU A 162 98.18 30.92 -5.70
CA LEU A 162 99.20 29.94 -6.09
C LEU A 162 100.42 30.46 -6.88
N PRO A 163 100.48 31.67 -7.50
CA PRO A 163 101.67 32.08 -8.21
C PRO A 163 102.76 32.72 -7.32
N GLU A 164 102.48 33.08 -6.06
CA GLU A 164 103.45 33.85 -5.24
C GLU A 164 104.38 33.00 -4.36
N VAL A 165 104.21 31.66 -4.30
CA VAL A 165 105.04 30.78 -3.42
C VAL A 165 106.03 29.91 -4.22
N LEU A 166 106.06 30.00 -5.54
CA LEU A 166 106.92 29.16 -6.39
C LEU A 166 108.19 29.84 -6.93
N ASP A 167 108.42 31.12 -6.63
CA ASP A 167 109.60 31.85 -7.14
C ASP A 167 110.89 31.69 -6.30
N ASP A 168 110.85 30.99 -5.15
CA ASP A 168 111.98 30.97 -4.19
C ASP A 168 112.70 29.63 -3.99
N LEU A 169 112.53 28.63 -4.88
CA LEU A 169 113.29 27.37 -4.77
C LEU A 169 114.02 26.99 -6.06
N SER A 170 115.17 27.63 -6.26
CA SER A 170 116.25 27.14 -7.10
C SER A 170 116.85 25.86 -6.50
N GLY A 171 116.63 24.71 -7.14
CA GLY A 171 117.24 23.45 -6.70
C GLY A 171 116.91 22.28 -7.63
N ASN A 172 117.82 22.00 -8.56
CA ASN A 172 117.76 20.89 -9.50
C ASN A 172 117.49 19.54 -8.80
N ASN A 173 116.49 18.80 -9.33
CA ASN A 173 116.14 17.37 -9.13
C ASN A 173 114.77 17.01 -8.51
N THR A 174 113.81 17.93 -8.38
CA THR A 174 112.44 17.61 -7.91
C THR A 174 111.37 17.58 -9.00
N HIS A 175 111.66 18.08 -10.22
CA HIS A 175 110.63 18.26 -11.26
C HIS A 175 110.14 16.98 -11.96
N LEU A 176 110.79 15.82 -11.78
CA LEU A 176 110.33 14.54 -12.36
C LEU A 176 109.50 13.70 -11.38
N LEU A 177 109.80 13.75 -10.08
CA LEU A 177 109.02 13.03 -9.06
C LEU A 177 107.71 13.74 -8.72
N VAL A 178 107.69 15.07 -8.67
CA VAL A 178 106.46 15.84 -8.40
C VAL A 178 105.48 15.75 -9.58
N ARG A 179 105.95 15.79 -10.84
CA ARG A 179 105.08 15.61 -12.02
C ARG A 179 104.48 14.20 -12.13
N GLY A 180 105.22 13.16 -11.72
CA GLY A 180 104.74 11.77 -11.71
C GLY A 180 103.72 11.49 -10.60
N CYS A 181 103.92 12.08 -9.41
CA CYS A 181 102.96 11.94 -8.31
C CYS A 181 101.69 12.77 -8.54
N ASP A 182 101.78 14.01 -9.04
CA ASP A 182 100.62 14.85 -9.33
C ASP A 182 99.76 14.31 -10.47
N SER A 183 100.37 13.72 -11.50
CA SER A 183 99.62 13.11 -12.62
C SER A 183 98.92 11.83 -12.20
N HIS A 184 99.52 11.00 -11.33
CA HIS A 184 98.87 9.82 -10.79
C HIS A 184 97.74 10.13 -9.80
N VAL A 185 97.88 11.17 -8.97
CA VAL A 185 96.82 11.62 -8.06
C VAL A 185 95.69 12.28 -8.85
N LYS A 186 95.99 13.14 -9.83
CA LYS A 186 94.97 13.72 -10.72
C LYS A 186 94.24 12.66 -11.54
N ALA A 187 94.95 11.70 -12.11
CA ALA A 187 94.34 10.60 -12.88
C ALA A 187 93.42 9.73 -12.01
N ARG A 188 93.88 9.32 -10.82
CA ARG A 188 93.06 8.54 -9.87
C ARG A 188 91.87 9.34 -9.33
N TYR A 189 92.04 10.64 -9.10
CA TYR A 189 90.94 11.52 -8.70
C TYR A 189 89.90 11.67 -9.83
N THR A 190 90.32 11.88 -11.07
CA THR A 190 89.40 11.92 -12.22
C THR A 190 88.71 10.58 -12.47
N GLU A 191 89.40 9.45 -12.32
CA GLU A 191 88.77 8.12 -12.41
C GLU A 191 87.74 7.92 -11.30
N HIS A 192 88.05 8.36 -10.08
CA HIS A 192 87.13 8.23 -8.95
C HIS A 192 85.91 9.15 -9.07
N VAL A 193 86.09 10.37 -9.58
CA VAL A 193 84.98 11.30 -9.88
C VAL A 193 84.10 10.74 -10.99
N LEU A 194 84.69 10.23 -12.08
CA LEU A 194 83.94 9.63 -13.19
C LEU A 194 83.18 8.36 -12.77
N LEU A 195 83.74 7.56 -11.85
CA LEU A 195 83.05 6.40 -11.28
C LEU A 195 81.86 6.83 -10.39
N VAL A 196 82.05 7.83 -9.53
CA VAL A 196 80.98 8.35 -8.67
C VAL A 196 79.87 9.01 -9.48
N GLU A 197 80.19 9.80 -10.51
CA GLU A 197 79.20 10.38 -11.42
C GLU A 197 78.42 9.31 -12.20
N ARG A 198 79.10 8.23 -12.60
CA ARG A 198 78.45 7.09 -13.26
C ARG A 198 77.50 6.35 -12.31
N ASP A 199 77.91 6.12 -11.08
CA ASP A 199 77.11 5.43 -10.07
C ASP A 199 75.93 6.31 -9.61
N GLU A 200 76.12 7.62 -9.46
CA GLU A 200 75.03 8.57 -9.18
C GLU A 200 74.05 8.64 -10.35
N GLY A 201 74.55 8.66 -11.59
CA GLY A 201 73.74 8.60 -12.81
C GLY A 201 72.90 7.33 -12.89
N ALA A 202 73.51 6.17 -12.58
CA ALA A 202 72.82 4.89 -12.53
C ALA A 202 71.78 4.84 -11.40
N ALA A 203 72.11 5.35 -10.20
CA ALA A 203 71.19 5.41 -9.07
C ALA A 203 69.98 6.31 -9.36
N ARG A 204 70.18 7.45 -10.02
CA ARG A 204 69.09 8.35 -10.46
C ARG A 204 68.19 7.70 -11.49
N LEU A 205 68.75 7.00 -12.48
CA LEU A 205 67.97 6.27 -13.47
C LEU A 205 67.16 5.13 -12.83
N ASN A 206 67.76 4.39 -11.88
CA ASN A 206 67.06 3.33 -11.15
C ASN A 206 65.94 3.87 -10.27
N LEU A 207 66.15 5.02 -9.60
CA LEU A 207 65.10 5.70 -8.83
C LEU A 207 63.95 6.19 -9.71
N LEU A 208 64.26 6.77 -10.88
CA LEU A 208 63.25 7.20 -11.85
C LEU A 208 62.46 6.02 -12.40
N ALA A 209 63.14 4.92 -12.74
CA ALA A 209 62.49 3.69 -13.20
C ALA A 209 61.58 3.09 -12.13
N ALA A 210 62.05 3.01 -10.87
CA ALA A 210 61.24 2.53 -9.75
C ALA A 210 60.00 3.41 -9.51
N ALA A 211 60.16 4.74 -9.53
CA ALA A 211 59.06 5.68 -9.37
C ALA A 211 58.04 5.60 -10.53
N MET A 212 58.49 5.35 -11.76
CA MET A 212 57.61 5.13 -12.91
C MET A 212 56.80 3.84 -12.75
N VAL A 213 57.42 2.73 -12.37
CA VAL A 213 56.75 1.44 -12.15
C VAL A 213 55.74 1.53 -11.01
N GLU A 214 56.09 2.18 -9.90
CA GLU A 214 55.18 2.34 -8.77
C GLU A 214 53.98 3.23 -9.14
N ARG A 215 54.22 4.33 -9.87
CA ARG A 215 53.16 5.21 -10.36
C ARG A 215 52.22 4.50 -11.33
N GLU A 216 52.77 3.69 -12.24
CA GLU A 216 51.97 2.89 -13.17
C GLU A 216 51.10 1.88 -12.43
N SER A 217 51.67 1.17 -11.44
CA SER A 217 50.92 0.25 -10.56
C SER A 217 49.78 0.95 -9.83
N ILE A 218 50.03 2.14 -9.25
CA ILE A 218 48.99 2.92 -8.55
C ILE A 218 47.88 3.34 -9.51
N LEU A 219 48.23 3.82 -10.71
CA LEU A 219 47.24 4.24 -11.71
C LEU A 219 46.41 3.05 -12.21
N CYS A 220 47.05 1.94 -12.55
CA CYS A 220 46.37 0.72 -12.97
C CYS A 220 45.41 0.20 -11.88
N ASN A 221 45.84 0.18 -10.62
CA ASN A 221 44.99 -0.21 -9.48
C ASN A 221 43.83 0.77 -9.27
N PHE A 222 44.07 2.08 -9.39
CA PHE A 222 43.01 3.08 -9.27
C PHE A 222 41.97 2.96 -10.38
N PHE A 223 42.39 2.83 -11.64
CA PHE A 223 41.46 2.73 -12.77
C PHE A 223 40.68 1.41 -12.77
N SER A 224 41.33 0.29 -12.42
CA SER A 224 40.64 -1.00 -12.29
C SER A 224 39.62 -1.02 -11.14
N ALA A 225 39.95 -0.47 -9.98
CA ALA A 225 39.00 -0.32 -8.88
C ALA A 225 37.84 0.60 -9.26
N SER A 226 38.13 1.72 -9.93
CA SER A 226 37.12 2.67 -10.38
C SER A 226 36.19 2.06 -11.43
N ALA A 227 36.74 1.34 -12.41
CA ALA A 227 35.96 0.62 -13.41
C ALA A 227 35.05 -0.44 -12.78
N THR A 228 35.56 -1.18 -11.78
CA THR A 228 34.76 -2.17 -11.05
C THR A 228 33.60 -1.52 -10.30
N CYS A 229 33.85 -0.39 -9.62
CA CYS A 229 32.81 0.37 -8.92
C CYS A 229 31.74 0.93 -9.88
N LEU A 230 32.17 1.52 -11.00
CA LEU A 230 31.25 2.05 -12.02
C LEU A 230 30.40 0.95 -12.66
N ASN A 231 30.99 -0.21 -12.94
CA ASN A 231 30.24 -1.37 -13.45
C ASN A 231 29.21 -1.89 -12.42
N GLY A 232 29.56 -1.87 -11.14
CA GLY A 232 28.62 -2.19 -10.06
C GLY A 232 27.44 -1.22 -10.02
N LEU A 233 27.70 0.09 -10.08
CA LEU A 233 26.66 1.12 -10.12
C LEU A 233 25.75 1.00 -11.35
N LEU A 234 26.32 0.70 -12.52
CA LEU A 234 25.55 0.44 -13.74
C LEU A 234 24.65 -0.79 -13.60
N ALA A 235 25.15 -1.87 -13.00
CA ALA A 235 24.36 -3.07 -12.76
C ALA A 235 23.20 -2.80 -11.78
N GLU A 236 23.46 -2.06 -10.68
CA GLU A 236 22.41 -1.63 -9.75
C GLU A 236 21.37 -0.73 -10.42
N GLN A 237 21.79 0.21 -11.27
CA GLN A 237 20.87 1.07 -11.99
C GLN A 237 19.98 0.25 -12.94
N GLN A 238 20.55 -0.68 -13.70
CA GLN A 238 19.79 -1.55 -14.59
C GLN A 238 18.79 -2.41 -13.82
N GLU A 239 19.16 -2.91 -12.64
CA GLU A 239 18.25 -3.69 -11.81
C GLU A 239 17.10 -2.83 -11.26
N ARG A 240 17.39 -1.62 -10.81
CA ARG A 240 16.34 -0.66 -10.40
C ARG A 240 15.40 -0.33 -11.56
N GLU A 241 15.92 -0.12 -12.77
CA GLU A 241 15.09 0.12 -13.96
C GLU A 241 14.20 -1.08 -14.31
N ARG A 242 14.70 -2.31 -14.18
CA ARG A 242 13.87 -3.52 -14.36
C ARG A 242 12.75 -3.60 -13.32
N GLN A 243 13.06 -3.32 -12.06
CA GLN A 243 12.07 -3.32 -10.98
C GLN A 243 11.00 -2.24 -11.19
N LEU A 244 11.39 -1.05 -11.65
CA LEU A 244 10.45 0.02 -11.99
C LEU A 244 9.52 -0.37 -13.13
N ARG A 245 10.05 -0.95 -14.22
CA ARG A 245 9.21 -1.45 -15.33
C ARG A 245 8.25 -2.54 -14.88
N HIS A 246 8.70 -3.46 -14.04
CA HIS A 246 7.82 -4.50 -13.49
C HIS A 246 6.71 -3.90 -12.61
N ALA A 247 7.02 -2.88 -11.80
CA ALA A 247 6.03 -2.18 -11.00
C ALA A 247 5.02 -1.40 -11.88
N GLU A 248 5.48 -0.77 -12.96
CA GLU A 248 4.62 -0.12 -13.96
C GLU A 248 3.66 -1.11 -14.62
N ASP A 249 4.14 -2.30 -15.01
CA ASP A 249 3.30 -3.36 -15.60
C ASP A 249 2.22 -3.84 -14.62
N LEU A 250 2.59 -4.06 -13.35
CA LEU A 250 1.64 -4.45 -12.30
C LEU A 250 0.58 -3.38 -12.06
N LEU A 251 0.97 -2.10 -12.06
CA LEU A 251 0.04 -0.98 -11.93
C LEU A 251 -0.93 -0.93 -13.13
N HIS A 252 -0.46 -1.15 -14.35
CA HIS A 252 -1.32 -1.21 -15.53
C HIS A 252 -2.34 -2.37 -15.43
N LEU A 253 -1.91 -3.56 -15.01
CA LEU A 253 -2.80 -4.69 -14.79
C LEU A 253 -3.88 -4.39 -13.73
N GLN A 254 -3.50 -3.76 -12.61
CA GLN A 254 -4.43 -3.35 -11.57
C GLN A 254 -5.43 -2.30 -12.06
N GLN A 255 -4.99 -1.33 -12.87
CA GLN A 255 -5.88 -0.33 -13.46
C GLN A 255 -6.89 -0.95 -14.43
N VAL A 256 -6.47 -1.91 -15.25
CA VAL A 256 -7.36 -2.64 -16.16
C VAL A 256 -8.40 -3.46 -15.39
N ASP A 257 -7.98 -4.18 -14.34
CA ASP A 257 -8.91 -4.94 -13.50
C ASP A 257 -9.91 -4.01 -12.78
N LEU A 258 -9.44 -2.91 -12.20
CA LEU A 258 -10.30 -1.92 -11.56
C LEU A 258 -11.32 -1.33 -12.55
N ALA A 259 -10.88 -0.95 -13.75
CA ALA A 259 -11.79 -0.47 -14.80
C ALA A 259 -12.79 -1.56 -15.25
N GLY A 260 -12.38 -2.82 -15.24
CA GLY A 260 -13.26 -3.97 -15.46
C GLY A 260 -14.34 -4.10 -14.38
N ARG A 261 -13.95 -4.03 -13.11
CA ARG A 261 -14.87 -4.09 -11.96
C ARG A 261 -15.84 -2.91 -11.96
N MET A 262 -15.35 -1.69 -12.19
CA MET A 262 -16.20 -0.49 -12.27
C MET A 262 -17.24 -0.60 -13.38
N ARG A 263 -16.88 -1.12 -14.56
CA ARG A 263 -17.85 -1.35 -15.65
C ARG A 263 -18.94 -2.34 -15.24
N LYS A 264 -18.55 -3.48 -14.65
CA LYS A 264 -19.51 -4.48 -14.13
C LYS A 264 -20.46 -3.88 -13.09
N GLU A 265 -19.93 -3.07 -12.17
CA GLU A 265 -20.75 -2.39 -11.15
C GLU A 265 -21.73 -1.41 -11.80
N THR A 266 -21.30 -0.62 -12.78
CA THR A 266 -22.20 0.28 -13.51
C THR A 266 -23.29 -0.46 -14.29
N ASP A 267 -22.97 -1.63 -14.84
CA ASP A 267 -23.95 -2.47 -15.54
C ASP A 267 -24.94 -3.10 -14.55
N LEU A 268 -24.49 -3.59 -13.39
CA LEU A 268 -25.37 -4.06 -12.31
C LEU A 268 -26.31 -2.96 -11.80
N GLN A 269 -25.82 -1.73 -11.66
CA GLN A 269 -26.66 -0.59 -11.30
C GLN A 269 -27.71 -0.26 -12.38
N ARG A 270 -27.35 -0.37 -13.66
CA ARG A 270 -28.31 -0.21 -14.77
C ARG A 270 -29.37 -1.30 -14.75
N ASP A 271 -28.97 -2.55 -14.54
CA ASP A 271 -29.89 -3.68 -14.45
C ASP A 271 -30.82 -3.57 -13.25
N SER A 272 -30.30 -3.17 -12.09
CA SER A 272 -31.09 -2.89 -10.89
C SER A 272 -32.13 -1.79 -11.15
N ARG A 273 -31.74 -0.69 -11.80
CA ARG A 273 -32.67 0.38 -12.20
C ARG A 273 -33.72 -0.12 -13.19
N ALA A 274 -33.33 -0.93 -14.17
CA ALA A 274 -34.25 -1.52 -15.14
C ALA A 274 -35.25 -2.46 -14.45
N HIS A 275 -34.78 -3.28 -13.51
CA HIS A 275 -35.59 -4.19 -12.71
C HIS A 275 -36.59 -3.42 -11.82
N ALA A 276 -36.14 -2.39 -11.11
CA ALA A 276 -37.00 -1.54 -10.30
C ALA A 276 -38.08 -0.84 -11.16
N LYS A 277 -37.72 -0.36 -12.35
CA LYS A 277 -38.67 0.21 -13.31
C LYS A 277 -39.70 -0.82 -13.76
N MET A 278 -39.28 -2.07 -13.98
CA MET A 278 -40.19 -3.16 -14.35
C MET A 278 -41.13 -3.54 -13.20
N GLN A 279 -40.62 -3.67 -11.96
CA GLN A 279 -41.46 -3.94 -10.78
C GLN A 279 -42.54 -2.87 -10.59
N ARG A 280 -42.22 -1.58 -10.78
CA ARG A 280 -43.20 -0.49 -10.73
C ARG A 280 -44.28 -0.61 -11.81
N LYS A 281 -43.91 -1.00 -13.04
CA LYS A 281 -44.89 -1.25 -14.10
C LYS A 281 -45.82 -2.40 -13.73
N VAL A 282 -45.28 -3.50 -13.18
CA VAL A 282 -46.06 -4.65 -12.73
C VAL A 282 -47.02 -4.24 -11.61
N LEU A 283 -46.55 -3.49 -10.61
CA LEU A 283 -47.38 -2.97 -9.53
C LEU A 283 -48.51 -2.08 -10.06
N ALA A 284 -48.20 -1.13 -10.95
CA ALA A 284 -49.21 -0.26 -11.56
C ALA A 284 -50.27 -1.06 -12.34
N LEU A 285 -49.87 -2.11 -13.06
CA LEU A 285 -50.80 -3.01 -13.74
C LEU A 285 -51.69 -3.79 -12.77
N GLN A 286 -51.13 -4.27 -11.65
CA GLN A 286 -51.90 -4.93 -10.60
C GLN A 286 -52.92 -3.98 -9.97
N CYS A 287 -52.51 -2.76 -9.63
CA CYS A 287 -53.41 -1.74 -9.09
C CYS A 287 -54.53 -1.38 -10.07
N ARG A 288 -54.23 -1.24 -11.37
CA ARG A 288 -55.26 -1.01 -12.41
C ARG A 288 -56.22 -2.18 -12.53
N ARG A 289 -55.74 -3.41 -12.39
CA ARG A 289 -56.59 -4.61 -12.43
C ARG A 289 -57.56 -4.65 -11.26
N VAL A 290 -57.10 -4.27 -10.06
CA VAL A 290 -57.93 -4.16 -8.86
C VAL A 290 -58.96 -3.05 -9.01
N LEU A 291 -58.56 -1.87 -9.53
CA LEU A 291 -59.48 -0.76 -9.79
C LEU A 291 -60.63 -1.15 -10.71
N ARG A 292 -60.34 -1.82 -11.83
CA ARG A 292 -61.41 -2.31 -12.73
C ARG A 292 -62.37 -3.29 -12.07
N GLY A 293 -61.94 -4.01 -11.03
CA GLY A 293 -62.81 -4.89 -10.26
C GLY A 293 -63.61 -4.17 -9.16
N LEU A 294 -63.21 -2.94 -8.80
CA LEU A 294 -63.89 -2.11 -7.81
C LEU A 294 -64.91 -1.15 -8.44
N ASP A 295 -64.81 -0.88 -9.75
CA ASP A 295 -65.70 0.02 -10.48
C ASP A 295 -67.18 -0.31 -10.26
N ASP A 296 -67.53 -1.60 -10.39
CA ASP A 296 -68.90 -2.11 -10.18
C ASP A 296 -69.38 -1.97 -8.73
N VAL A 297 -68.46 -2.01 -7.75
CA VAL A 297 -68.76 -1.93 -6.32
C VAL A 297 -68.91 -0.47 -5.88
N LEU A 298 -68.04 0.42 -6.37
CA LEU A 298 -68.05 1.85 -6.05
C LEU A 298 -69.30 2.55 -6.59
N GLY A 299 -69.79 2.16 -7.78
CA GLY A 299 -71.04 2.67 -8.34
C GLY A 299 -72.29 2.29 -7.55
N SER A 300 -72.21 1.33 -6.62
CA SER A 300 -73.34 0.89 -5.79
C SER A 300 -73.45 1.60 -4.44
N LEU A 301 -72.48 2.46 -4.08
CA LEU A 301 -72.44 3.15 -2.79
C LEU A 301 -73.19 4.50 -2.86
N PRO A 302 -74.31 4.66 -2.14
CA PRO A 302 -75.08 5.89 -2.18
C PRO A 302 -74.32 7.04 -1.50
N GLY A 303 -74.18 8.17 -2.21
CA GLY A 303 -73.56 9.40 -1.71
C GLY A 303 -72.06 9.53 -1.98
N LEU A 304 -71.43 8.58 -2.67
CA LEU A 304 -70.04 8.63 -3.08
C LEU A 304 -69.93 9.07 -4.55
N ASP A 305 -69.10 10.07 -4.84
CA ASP A 305 -68.71 10.40 -6.21
C ASP A 305 -67.67 9.38 -6.71
N ALA A 306 -68.16 8.28 -7.28
CA ALA A 306 -67.33 7.18 -7.75
C ALA A 306 -66.36 7.63 -8.86
N GLU A 307 -66.75 8.55 -9.72
CA GLU A 307 -65.89 9.09 -10.79
C GLU A 307 -64.70 9.85 -10.21
N ALA A 308 -64.92 10.73 -9.23
CA ALA A 308 -63.84 11.48 -8.57
C ALA A 308 -62.84 10.56 -7.85
N VAL A 309 -63.34 9.52 -7.16
CA VAL A 309 -62.50 8.54 -6.45
C VAL A 309 -61.69 7.69 -7.43
N MET A 310 -62.29 7.25 -8.54
CA MET A 310 -61.59 6.50 -9.59
C MET A 310 -60.48 7.35 -10.23
N LEU A 311 -60.76 8.61 -10.54
CA LEU A 311 -59.77 9.56 -11.06
C LEU A 311 -58.60 9.78 -10.09
N GLU A 312 -58.87 9.91 -8.80
CA GLU A 312 -57.82 10.06 -7.78
C GLU A 312 -56.94 8.80 -7.69
N LEU A 313 -57.54 7.61 -7.72
CA LEU A 313 -56.79 6.35 -7.67
C LEU A 313 -55.99 6.10 -8.94
N GLU A 314 -56.53 6.43 -10.11
CA GLU A 314 -55.79 6.38 -11.38
C GLU A 314 -54.61 7.37 -11.38
N SER A 315 -54.83 8.58 -10.87
CA SER A 315 -53.78 9.59 -10.64
C SER A 315 -52.65 9.05 -9.74
N ARG A 316 -53.00 8.42 -8.62
CA ARG A 316 -52.01 7.80 -7.71
C ARG A 316 -51.22 6.67 -8.37
N ILE A 317 -51.86 5.84 -9.21
CA ILE A 317 -51.17 4.79 -9.97
C ILE A 317 -50.25 5.39 -11.04
N GLN A 318 -50.68 6.47 -11.71
CA GLN A 318 -49.83 7.20 -12.63
C GLN A 318 -48.59 7.76 -11.92
N GLY A 319 -48.75 8.20 -10.66
CA GLY A 319 -47.66 8.60 -9.77
C GLY A 319 -46.61 7.50 -9.57
N ILE A 320 -47.02 6.24 -9.36
CA ILE A 320 -46.10 5.07 -9.21
C ILE A 320 -45.21 4.90 -10.44
N LEU A 321 -45.73 5.17 -11.65
CA LEU A 321 -45.00 5.08 -12.91
C LEU A 321 -44.02 6.24 -13.12
N GLN A 322 -44.28 7.39 -12.50
CA GLN A 322 -43.54 8.63 -12.69
C GLN A 322 -42.49 8.91 -11.61
N VAL A 323 -42.46 8.16 -10.49
CA VAL A 323 -41.43 8.32 -9.46
C VAL A 323 -40.04 8.20 -10.10
N THR A 324 -39.32 9.30 -10.22
CA THR A 324 -37.93 9.30 -10.65
C THR A 324 -37.08 8.64 -9.56
N THR A 325 -36.28 7.64 -9.91
CA THR A 325 -35.21 7.12 -9.04
C THR A 325 -34.09 8.16 -8.96
N SER A 326 -34.35 9.33 -8.40
CA SER A 326 -33.33 10.28 -7.97
C SER A 326 -32.98 9.97 -6.52
N PHE A 327 -32.29 8.86 -6.31
CA PHE A 327 -31.64 8.57 -5.03
C PHE A 327 -30.28 7.96 -5.31
N VAL A 328 -29.36 8.80 -5.81
CA VAL A 328 -27.92 8.61 -5.69
C VAL A 328 -27.31 10.01 -5.58
N GLY A 329 -26.82 10.35 -4.39
CA GLY A 329 -26.14 11.62 -4.13
C GLY A 329 -26.57 12.27 -2.82
N ASN A 330 -26.41 11.58 -1.68
CA ASN A 330 -26.07 12.26 -0.45
C ASN A 330 -24.62 11.88 -0.13
N GLU A 331 -23.88 12.92 0.23
CA GLU A 331 -22.43 13.08 0.44
C GLU A 331 -21.67 11.92 1.07
#